data_AF-A0AA96M9F7-F1
#
_entry.id   AF-A0AA96M9F7-F1
#
_cell.length_a   1.000
_cell.length_b   1.000
_cell.length_c   1.000
_cell.angle_alpha   90.00
_cell.angle_beta   90.00
_cell.angle_gamma   90.00
#
_symmetry.space_group_name_H-M   'P 1'
#
loop_
_entity.id
_entity.type
_entity.pdbx_description
1 polymer ?
#
loop_
_entity_poly.entity_id
_entity_poly.type
_entity_poly.pdbx_seq_one_letter_code
_entity_poly.pdbx_strand_id
1 'polypeptide(L)'
;MENISTGLKWVIGIIVTILIIAAGVSIYLVINNYFIRAQEQTLAQTQMINQAEFNSYDNKDVSGQDVINAAMRYKGRPQFAIKIMTGENTTGFYAENTYDSYYKQPASVDGLVDLSDPDGGDPQSVSEMLDITNDDNCTVNTLGRFKSTIYRDQNDEVRLIVFTQN
;
A
#
# COMPACT_ATOMS: atom_id res chain seq x y z
N MET A 1 4.29 -68.45 -34.56
CA MET A 1 4.88 -67.11 -34.83
C MET A 1 3.89 -65.95 -34.63
N GLU A 2 2.62 -66.17 -34.27
CA GLU A 2 1.66 -65.07 -34.01
C GLU A 2 1.80 -64.39 -32.64
N ASN A 3 2.23 -65.10 -31.59
CA ASN A 3 2.27 -64.54 -30.23
C ASN A 3 3.35 -63.47 -30.02
N ILE A 4 4.44 -63.49 -30.80
CA ILE A 4 5.49 -62.46 -30.74
C ILE A 4 4.96 -61.14 -31.33
N SER A 5 4.14 -61.20 -32.38
CA SER A 5 3.51 -60.02 -33.00
C SER A 5 2.47 -59.37 -32.08
N THR A 6 1.67 -60.18 -31.38
CA THR A 6 0.67 -59.69 -30.42
C THR A 6 1.31 -59.12 -29.15
N GLY A 7 2.35 -59.78 -28.61
CA GLY A 7 3.09 -59.28 -27.45
C GLY A 7 3.82 -57.96 -27.74
N LEU A 8 4.41 -57.82 -28.93
CA LEU A 8 5.09 -56.59 -29.34
C LEU A 8 4.12 -55.40 -29.45
N LYS A 9 2.91 -55.61 -29.97
CA LYS A 9 1.86 -54.57 -30.02
C LYS A 9 1.44 -54.10 -28.62
N TRP A 10 1.36 -55.02 -27.67
CA TRP A 10 1.03 -54.71 -26.27
C TRP A 10 2.11 -53.86 -25.60
N VAL A 11 3.38 -54.22 -25.82
CA VAL A 11 4.53 -53.47 -25.29
C VAL A 11 4.57 -52.05 -25.87
N ILE A 12 4.34 -51.90 -27.17
CA ILE A 12 4.28 -50.57 -27.81
C ILE A 12 3.14 -49.72 -27.20
N GLY A 13 1.96 -50.31 -26.97
CA GLY A 13 0.84 -49.61 -26.35
C GLY A 13 1.15 -49.12 -24.92
N ILE A 14 1.83 -49.93 -24.11
CA ILE A 14 2.27 -49.54 -22.77
C ILE A 14 3.27 -48.38 -22.85
N ILE A 15 4.28 -48.48 -23.72
CA ILE A 15 5.32 -47.44 -23.86
C ILE A 15 4.70 -46.11 -24.30
N VAL A 16 3.81 -46.13 -25.29
CA VAL A 16 3.11 -44.92 -25.77
C VAL A 16 2.28 -44.28 -24.66
N THR A 17 1.59 -45.08 -23.84
CA THR A 17 0.77 -44.58 -22.73
C THR A 17 1.63 -43.90 -21.66
N ILE A 18 2.78 -44.49 -21.30
CA ILE A 18 3.71 -43.91 -20.34
C ILE A 18 4.27 -42.58 -20.88
N LEU A 19 4.59 -42.50 -22.16
CA LEU A 19 5.08 -41.27 -22.79
C LEU A 19 4.03 -40.14 -22.76
N ILE A 20 2.75 -40.46 -22.99
CA ILE A 20 1.66 -39.48 -22.92
C ILE A 20 1.50 -38.94 -21.50
N ILE A 21 1.51 -39.83 -20.49
CA ILE A 21 1.41 -39.42 -19.08
C ILE A 21 2.62 -38.56 -18.69
N ALA A 22 3.83 -38.96 -19.07
CA ALA A 22 5.05 -38.21 -18.79
C ALA A 22 5.03 -36.81 -19.43
N ALA A 23 4.56 -36.70 -20.68
CA ALA A 23 4.38 -35.41 -21.35
C ALA A 23 3.36 -34.53 -20.61
N GLY A 24 2.20 -35.10 -20.22
CA GLY A 24 1.17 -34.39 -19.45
C GLY A 24 1.66 -33.87 -18.10
N VAL A 25 2.39 -34.69 -17.34
CA VAL A 25 2.99 -34.28 -16.05
C VAL A 25 4.04 -33.20 -16.26
N SER A 26 4.87 -33.28 -17.30
CA SER A 26 5.88 -32.26 -17.59
C SER A 26 5.25 -30.90 -17.90
N ILE A 27 4.19 -30.87 -18.69
CA ILE A 27 3.44 -29.64 -19.01
C ILE A 27 2.77 -29.09 -17.74
N TYR A 28 2.16 -29.97 -16.93
CA TYR A 28 1.51 -29.58 -15.67
C TYR A 28 2.50 -28.95 -14.67
N LEU A 29 3.70 -29.50 -14.51
CA LEU A 29 4.74 -28.95 -13.62
C LEU A 29 5.30 -27.62 -14.11
N VAL A 30 5.44 -27.46 -15.42
CA VAL A 30 5.86 -26.19 -16.03
C VAL A 30 4.80 -25.12 -15.80
N ILE A 31 3.54 -25.38 -16.14
CA ILE A 31 2.44 -24.42 -15.97
C ILE A 31 2.27 -24.00 -14.51
N ASN A 32 2.29 -24.93 -13.54
CA ASN A 32 2.18 -24.58 -12.13
C ASN A 32 3.34 -23.72 -11.63
N ASN A 33 4.58 -24.03 -12.03
CA ASN A 33 5.73 -23.19 -11.67
C ASN A 33 5.65 -21.78 -12.27
N TYR A 34 5.16 -21.64 -13.50
CA TYR A 34 4.97 -20.33 -14.13
C TYR A 34 3.80 -19.54 -13.50
N PHE A 35 2.72 -20.21 -13.10
CA PHE A 35 1.57 -19.57 -12.47
C PHE A 35 1.88 -19.06 -11.06
N ILE A 36 2.62 -19.85 -10.27
CA ILE A 36 3.09 -19.46 -8.93
C ILE A 36 4.04 -18.26 -9.03
N ARG A 37 5.02 -18.31 -9.95
CA ARG A 37 5.97 -17.20 -10.16
C ARG A 37 5.31 -15.93 -10.68
N ALA A 38 4.30 -16.03 -11.54
CA ALA A 38 3.56 -14.87 -12.03
C ALA A 38 2.72 -14.20 -10.93
N GLN A 39 2.11 -14.98 -10.04
CA GLN A 39 1.44 -14.44 -8.85
C GLN A 39 2.44 -13.75 -7.91
N GLU A 40 3.55 -14.41 -7.58
CA GLU A 40 4.61 -13.84 -6.72
C GLU A 40 5.17 -12.54 -7.30
N GLN A 41 5.43 -12.51 -8.62
CA GLN A 41 5.94 -11.31 -9.29
C GLN A 41 4.91 -10.17 -9.31
N THR A 42 3.61 -10.46 -9.40
CA THR A 42 2.53 -9.46 -9.37
C THR A 42 2.33 -8.87 -7.97
N LEU A 43 2.36 -9.72 -6.93
CA LEU A 43 2.28 -9.27 -5.54
C LEU A 43 3.49 -8.39 -5.18
N ALA A 44 4.70 -8.84 -5.54
CA ALA A 44 5.92 -8.07 -5.29
C ALA A 44 5.93 -6.72 -6.03
N GLN A 45 5.48 -6.67 -7.29
CA GLN A 45 5.34 -5.41 -8.03
C GLN A 45 4.32 -4.47 -7.39
N THR A 46 3.19 -4.99 -6.90
CA THR A 46 2.14 -4.17 -6.27
C THR A 46 2.63 -3.55 -4.97
N GLN A 47 3.37 -4.31 -4.15
CA GLN A 47 3.97 -3.80 -2.91
C GLN A 47 5.03 -2.72 -3.19
N MET A 48 5.90 -2.93 -4.19
CA MET A 48 6.91 -1.93 -4.58
C MET A 48 6.30 -0.62 -5.10
N ILE A 49 5.22 -0.69 -5.89
CA ILE A 49 4.53 0.50 -6.42
C ILE A 49 3.89 1.31 -5.29
N ASN A 50 3.18 0.63 -4.37
CA ASN A 50 2.56 1.29 -3.22
C ASN A 50 3.60 1.97 -2.34
N GLN A 51 4.80 1.41 -2.21
CA GLN A 51 5.87 1.99 -1.40
C GLN A 51 6.58 3.16 -2.08
N ALA A 52 6.72 3.13 -3.42
CA ALA A 52 7.31 4.23 -4.18
C ALA A 52 6.48 5.52 -4.13
N GLU A 53 5.16 5.40 -4.03
CA GLU A 53 4.24 6.55 -3.97
C GLU A 53 4.44 7.40 -2.70
N PHE A 54 4.90 6.79 -1.61
CA PHE A 54 5.13 7.48 -0.34
C PHE A 54 6.54 8.05 -0.20
N ASN A 55 7.50 7.58 -0.99
CA ASN A 55 8.88 8.09 -1.00
C ASN A 55 8.97 9.55 -1.50
N SER A 56 7.92 10.09 -2.12
CA SER A 56 7.82 11.53 -2.41
C SER A 56 7.60 12.38 -1.15
N TYR A 57 7.15 11.77 -0.06
CA TYR A 57 6.79 12.42 1.21
C TYR A 57 7.60 11.92 2.41
N ASP A 58 8.59 11.05 2.21
CA ASP A 58 9.44 10.59 3.30
C ASP A 58 10.55 11.63 3.59
N ASN A 59 10.48 12.29 4.75
CA ASN A 59 11.48 13.22 5.26
C ASN A 59 11.82 14.36 4.30
N LYS A 60 10.86 14.79 3.48
CA LYS A 60 11.03 15.90 2.54
C LYS A 60 10.31 17.15 3.02
N ASP A 61 10.90 18.29 2.69
CA ASP A 61 10.19 19.57 2.76
C ASP A 61 9.24 19.66 1.57
N VAL A 62 7.95 19.74 1.88
CA VAL A 62 6.86 19.87 0.90
C VAL A 62 6.15 21.21 1.10
N SER A 63 5.50 21.71 0.05
CA SER A 63 4.72 22.94 0.15
C SER A 63 3.36 22.67 0.80
N GLY A 64 2.71 23.70 1.36
CA GLY A 64 1.34 23.56 1.84
C GLY A 64 0.36 23.15 0.74
N GLN A 65 0.62 23.51 -0.52
CA GLN A 65 -0.15 23.00 -1.65
C GLN A 65 0.00 21.48 -1.82
N ASP A 66 1.19 20.92 -1.57
CA ASP A 66 1.40 19.47 -1.61
C ASP A 66 0.67 18.77 -0.46
N VAL A 67 0.58 19.40 0.71
CA VAL A 67 -0.21 18.90 1.86
C VAL A 67 -1.69 18.81 1.48
N ILE A 68 -2.24 19.88 0.89
CA ILE A 68 -3.63 19.92 0.41
C ILE A 68 -3.88 18.87 -0.68
N ASN A 69 -2.94 18.72 -1.62
CA ASN A 69 -3.03 17.71 -2.66
C ASN A 69 -2.98 16.28 -2.09
N ALA A 70 -2.15 16.03 -1.07
CA ALA A 70 -2.10 14.75 -0.38
C ALA A 70 -3.41 14.45 0.35
N ALA A 71 -3.97 15.44 1.08
CA ALA A 71 -5.27 15.32 1.72
C ALA A 71 -6.38 14.93 0.73
N MET A 72 -6.44 15.60 -0.43
CA MET A 72 -7.40 15.23 -1.49
C MET A 72 -7.14 13.85 -2.08
N ARG A 73 -5.88 13.51 -2.37
CA ARG A 73 -5.50 12.25 -3.04
C ARG A 73 -5.81 11.04 -2.18
N TYR A 74 -5.56 11.13 -0.87
CA TYR A 74 -5.65 9.99 0.03
C TYR A 74 -6.93 9.92 0.86
N LYS A 75 -7.85 10.88 0.71
CA LYS A 75 -9.18 10.88 1.38
C LYS A 75 -9.94 9.56 1.22
N GLY A 76 -9.84 8.92 0.06
CA GLY A 76 -10.53 7.66 -0.25
C GLY A 76 -9.72 6.39 0.03
N ARG A 77 -8.58 6.47 0.74
CA ARG A 77 -7.75 5.31 1.02
C ARG A 77 -8.16 4.67 2.35
N PRO A 78 -8.53 3.38 2.38
CA PRO A 78 -8.86 2.70 3.63
C PRO A 78 -7.61 2.53 4.49
N GLN A 79 -7.81 2.56 5.82
CA GLN A 79 -6.74 2.38 6.80
C GLN A 79 -5.55 3.31 6.55
N PHE A 80 -5.83 4.59 6.34
CA PHE A 80 -4.81 5.60 6.07
C PHE A 80 -5.21 6.95 6.66
N ALA A 81 -4.28 7.62 7.32
CA ALA A 81 -4.50 8.91 7.97
C ALA A 81 -3.48 9.95 7.48
N ILE A 82 -3.90 11.21 7.43
CA ILE A 82 -2.99 12.35 7.27
C ILE A 82 -3.20 13.26 8.47
N LYS A 83 -2.13 13.51 9.23
CA LYS A 83 -2.10 14.47 10.32
C LYS A 83 -1.32 15.70 9.91
N ILE A 84 -1.84 16.88 10.22
CA ILE A 84 -1.27 18.16 9.82
C ILE A 84 -1.13 19.02 11.05
N MET A 85 0.10 19.48 11.30
CA MET A 85 0.45 20.41 12.35
C MET A 85 0.86 21.73 11.68
N THR A 86 0.12 22.79 11.96
CA THR A 86 0.41 24.13 11.46
C THR A 86 1.17 24.92 12.52
N GLY A 87 1.70 26.09 12.15
CA GLY A 87 2.33 26.99 13.11
C GLY A 87 1.36 27.51 14.19
N GLU A 88 0.07 27.56 13.88
CA GLU A 88 -0.99 27.99 14.79
C GLU A 88 -1.58 26.82 15.60
N ASN A 89 -1.69 25.64 14.98
CA ASN A 89 -2.17 24.41 15.62
C ASN A 89 -1.05 23.36 15.75
N THR A 90 -0.34 23.42 16.87
CA THR A 90 0.78 22.51 17.20
C THR A 90 0.33 21.11 17.64
N THR A 91 -0.90 20.95 18.13
CA THR A 91 -1.50 19.64 18.43
C THR A 91 -1.75 18.86 17.13
N GLY A 92 -2.08 19.61 16.07
CA GLY A 92 -2.42 19.12 14.75
C GLY A 92 -3.84 18.58 14.65
N PHE A 93 -4.34 18.55 13.43
CA PHE A 93 -5.65 18.01 13.06
C PHE A 93 -5.49 16.94 11.98
N TYR A 94 -6.55 16.20 11.70
CA TYR A 94 -6.52 15.17 10.66
C TYR A 94 -7.20 15.67 9.40
N ALA A 95 -6.67 15.31 8.23
CA ALA A 95 -7.42 15.48 7.00
C ALA A 95 -8.57 14.46 6.97
N GLU A 96 -9.75 14.91 6.53
CA GLU A 96 -10.93 14.07 6.37
C GLU A 96 -10.63 12.81 5.53
N ASN A 97 -10.99 11.64 6.06
CA ASN A 97 -10.92 10.37 5.35
C ASN A 97 -12.31 9.71 5.33
N THR A 98 -12.70 9.16 4.18
CA THR A 98 -14.00 8.47 4.00
C THR A 98 -14.21 7.26 4.90
N TYR A 99 -13.12 6.68 5.43
CA TYR A 99 -13.13 5.49 6.29
C TYR A 99 -12.87 5.81 7.77
N ASP A 100 -12.91 7.08 8.17
CA ASP A 100 -12.73 7.54 9.55
C ASP A 100 -11.51 6.93 10.26
N SER A 101 -10.45 6.68 9.49
CA SER A 101 -9.23 6.04 9.94
C SER A 101 -8.26 7.10 10.46
N TYR A 102 -8.34 7.44 11.75
CA TYR A 102 -7.48 8.43 12.39
C TYR A 102 -6.55 7.77 13.41
N TYR A 103 -5.28 7.61 13.04
CA TYR A 103 -4.30 6.88 13.84
C TYR A 103 -3.44 7.81 14.67
N LYS A 104 -3.21 7.40 15.92
CA LYS A 104 -2.31 8.11 16.82
C LYS A 104 -0.89 8.11 16.28
N GLN A 105 -0.26 9.28 16.33
CA GLN A 105 1.14 9.42 15.97
C GLN A 105 2.02 8.65 16.99
N PRO A 106 2.92 7.77 16.52
CA PRO A 106 3.89 7.11 17.38
C PRO A 106 4.86 8.12 18.03
N ALA A 107 5.31 7.84 19.25
CA ALA A 107 6.24 8.72 19.98
C ALA A 107 7.66 8.77 19.37
N SER A 108 8.02 7.79 18.55
CA SER A 108 9.31 7.68 17.86
C SER A 108 9.13 7.77 16.35
N VAL A 109 10.09 8.37 15.64
CA VAL A 109 10.09 8.50 14.17
C VAL A 109 10.02 7.14 13.45
N ASP A 110 10.65 6.10 14.03
CA ASP A 110 10.57 4.71 13.54
C ASP A 110 9.44 3.90 14.20
N GLY A 111 8.51 4.59 14.86
CA GLY A 111 7.42 3.96 15.58
C GLY A 111 6.42 3.30 14.66
N LEU A 112 5.88 2.17 15.11
CA LEU A 112 4.84 1.43 14.41
C LEU A 112 3.47 2.04 14.73
N VAL A 113 2.64 2.20 13.70
CA VAL A 113 1.24 2.61 13.85
C VAL A 113 0.43 1.43 14.36
N ASP A 114 -0.23 1.60 15.51
CA ASP A 114 -1.22 0.64 16.01
C ASP A 114 -2.59 0.99 15.42
N LEU A 115 -3.14 0.06 14.61
CA LEU A 115 -4.46 0.22 14.00
C LEU A 115 -5.60 0.12 15.04
N SER A 116 -5.30 -0.34 16.25
CA SER A 116 -6.27 -0.59 17.33
C SER A 116 -6.43 0.62 18.26
N ASP A 117 -5.55 1.63 18.18
CA ASP A 117 -5.55 2.84 19.01
C ASP A 117 -5.84 4.09 18.14
N PRO A 118 -7.12 4.38 17.83
CA PRO A 118 -7.48 5.59 17.12
C PRO A 118 -7.27 6.82 18.00
N ASP A 119 -6.71 7.90 17.43
CA ASP A 119 -6.47 9.16 18.16
C ASP A 119 -7.78 9.90 18.49
N GLY A 120 -8.90 9.50 17.86
CA GLY A 120 -10.18 10.22 17.96
C GLY A 120 -10.12 11.59 17.31
N GLY A 121 -9.33 11.71 16.23
CA GLY A 121 -8.97 12.96 15.58
C GLY A 121 -10.15 13.87 15.22
N ASP A 122 -9.88 15.16 15.13
CA ASP A 122 -10.77 16.18 14.60
C ASP A 122 -10.56 16.28 13.07
N PRO A 123 -11.44 15.67 12.25
CA PRO A 123 -11.25 15.63 10.81
C PRO A 123 -11.68 16.94 10.19
N GLN A 124 -10.77 17.53 9.42
CA GLN A 124 -10.99 18.77 8.70
C GLN A 124 -10.99 18.47 7.21
N SER A 125 -12.03 18.95 6.53
CA SER A 125 -12.15 18.86 5.09
C SER A 125 -11.15 19.80 4.42
N VAL A 126 -10.81 19.50 3.16
CA VAL A 126 -9.91 20.36 2.38
C VAL A 126 -10.50 21.78 2.19
N SER A 127 -11.83 21.91 2.21
CA SER A 127 -12.47 23.23 2.15
C SER A 127 -12.19 24.04 3.41
N GLU A 128 -12.25 23.43 4.59
CA GLU A 128 -11.96 24.08 5.88
C GLU A 128 -10.47 24.43 5.99
N MET A 129 -9.60 23.57 5.49
CA MET A 129 -8.15 23.79 5.46
C MET A 129 -7.72 24.95 4.56
N LEU A 130 -8.52 25.30 3.54
CA LEU A 130 -8.26 26.42 2.64
C LEU A 130 -8.96 27.71 3.07
N ASP A 131 -9.86 27.62 4.06
CA ASP A 131 -10.59 28.77 4.56
C ASP A 131 -9.72 29.58 5.52
N ILE A 132 -9.33 30.78 5.08
CA ILE A 132 -8.53 31.73 5.86
C ILE A 132 -9.32 32.44 6.96
N THR A 133 -10.64 32.30 6.96
CA THR A 133 -11.56 32.89 7.94
C THR A 133 -12.00 31.89 8.99
N ASN A 134 -11.49 30.67 8.94
CA ASN A 134 -11.82 29.62 9.89
C ASN A 134 -11.18 29.88 11.25
N ASP A 135 -11.99 29.90 12.31
CA ASP A 135 -11.56 30.14 13.69
C ASP A 135 -10.91 28.89 14.33
N ASP A 136 -10.99 27.71 13.71
CA ASP A 136 -10.51 26.43 14.26
C ASP A 136 -8.98 26.21 14.07
N ASN A 137 -8.24 27.22 13.60
CA ASN A 137 -6.79 27.17 13.35
C ASN A 137 -6.34 25.99 12.45
N CYS A 138 -7.26 25.49 11.61
CA CYS A 138 -7.01 24.38 10.69
C CYS A 138 -6.55 24.86 9.29
N THR A 139 -6.39 26.17 9.11
CA THR A 139 -5.94 26.77 7.86
C THR A 139 -4.51 26.36 7.52
N VAL A 140 -4.32 25.79 6.33
CA VAL A 140 -3.01 25.42 5.79
C VAL A 140 -2.51 26.52 4.87
N ASN A 141 -1.40 27.14 5.25
CA ASN A 141 -0.72 28.10 4.37
C ASN A 141 -0.12 27.38 3.16
N THR A 142 -0.70 27.57 1.97
CA THR A 142 -0.24 26.93 0.72
C THR A 142 1.18 27.32 0.31
N LEU A 143 1.66 28.48 0.75
CA LEU A 143 3.03 28.97 0.53
C LEU A 143 3.99 28.55 1.66
N GLY A 144 3.46 27.98 2.75
CA GLY A 144 4.22 27.48 3.88
C GLY A 144 5.02 26.23 3.52
N ARG A 145 6.10 25.99 4.27
CA ARG A 145 6.90 24.76 4.15
C ARG A 145 6.56 23.81 5.28
N PHE A 146 6.36 22.55 4.92
CA PHE A 146 6.01 21.48 5.83
C PHE A 146 7.03 20.36 5.71
N LYS A 147 7.51 19.88 6.85
CA LYS A 147 8.28 18.65 6.93
C LYS A 147 7.33 17.47 6.94
N SER A 148 7.50 16.56 5.99
CA SER A 148 6.71 15.34 5.88
C SER A 148 7.43 14.16 6.56
N THR A 149 6.69 13.40 7.37
CA THR A 149 7.18 12.18 8.05
C THR A 149 6.16 11.07 7.85
N ILE A 150 6.62 9.91 7.38
CA ILE A 150 5.75 8.74 7.14
C ILE A 150 5.88 7.74 8.29
N TYR A 151 4.78 7.13 8.68
CA TYR A 151 4.73 6.07 9.69
C TYR A 151 4.07 4.81 9.12
N ARG A 152 4.59 3.67 9.54
CA ARG A 152 4.29 2.35 8.98
C ARG A 152 3.69 1.44 10.04
N ASP A 153 2.90 0.46 9.64
CA ASP A 153 2.41 -0.60 10.51
C ASP A 153 3.40 -1.78 10.60
N GLN A 154 3.01 -2.81 11.37
CA GLN A 154 3.78 -4.04 11.53
C GLN A 154 3.99 -4.83 10.23
N ASN A 155 3.21 -4.53 9.18
CA ASN A 155 3.29 -5.18 7.87
C ASN A 155 4.10 -4.34 6.86
N ASP A 156 4.83 -3.31 7.31
CA ASP A 156 5.57 -2.36 6.48
C ASP A 156 4.70 -1.56 5.49
N GLU A 157 3.39 -1.44 5.78
CA GLU A 157 2.48 -0.60 5.01
C GLU A 157 2.40 0.80 5.62
N VAL A 158 2.45 1.83 4.78
CA VAL A 158 2.32 3.22 5.24
C VAL A 158 0.85 3.48 5.62
N ARG A 159 0.63 3.83 6.89
CA ARG A 159 -0.71 4.08 7.46
C ARG A 159 -0.94 5.52 7.87
N LEU A 160 0.12 6.30 8.10
CA LEU A 160 0.02 7.67 8.57
C LEU A 160 1.11 8.54 7.92
N ILE A 161 0.71 9.71 7.45
CA ILE A 161 1.65 10.78 7.08
C ILE A 161 1.42 11.96 8.01
N VAL A 162 2.48 12.46 8.63
CA VAL A 162 2.46 13.67 9.46
C VAL A 162 3.18 14.78 8.74
N PHE A 163 2.48 15.91 8.54
CA PHE A 163 3.05 17.15 8.02
C PHE A 163 3.21 18.14 9.16
N THR A 164 4.42 18.63 9.40
CA THR A 164 4.71 19.63 10.43
C THR A 164 5.24 20.90 9.79
N GLN A 165 4.57 22.03 10.00
CA GLN A 165 5.01 23.32 9.48
C GLN A 165 6.30 23.77 10.18
N ASN A 166 7.29 24.21 9.38
CA ASN A 166 8.54 24.81 9.86
C ASN A 166 8.43 26.34 9.98
#